data_AF-A0A7K0LDF4-F1
#
_entry.id   AF-A0A7K0LDF4-F1
#
_cell.length_a   1.000
_cell.length_b   1.000
_cell.length_c   1.000
_cell.angle_alpha   90.00
_cell.angle_beta   90.00
_cell.angle_gamma   90.00
#
_symmetry.space_group_name_H-M   'P 1'
#
loop_
_entity.id
_entity.type
_entity.pdbx_description
1 polymer ?
#
loop_
_entity_poly.entity_id
_entity_poly.type
_entity_poly.pdbx_seq_one_letter_code
_entity_poly.pdbx_strand_id
1 'polypeptide(L)'
;MDVAVVDYTAPDAPKRFTDSLRTTGFAVLTNHPIQYEVVQKLQQEWLDFFRSERKWDYLPGETEQDGYRPLEEAETAVGAKLQDIKEYFHWYPWGRQPTAESISAAAVYQAGW
;
A
#
# COMPACT_ATOMS: atom_id res chain seq x y z
N MET A 1 17.88 -15.39 9.90
CA MET A 1 17.51 -13.98 10.09
C MET A 1 16.16 -13.98 10.75
N ASP A 2 16.03 -13.38 11.92
CA ASP A 2 14.81 -13.43 12.73
C ASP A 2 14.27 -12.01 12.87
N VAL A 3 13.10 -11.75 12.28
CA VAL A 3 12.47 -10.42 12.29
C VAL A 3 11.58 -10.33 13.53
N ALA A 4 11.81 -9.31 14.36
CA ALA A 4 11.06 -9.18 15.61
C ALA A 4 9.57 -8.89 15.36
N VAL A 5 8.71 -9.63 16.05
CA VAL A 5 7.29 -9.28 16.25
C VAL A 5 7.20 -8.47 17.55
N VAL A 6 6.78 -7.21 17.42
CA VAL A 6 6.74 -6.23 18.50
C VAL A 6 5.28 -5.84 18.75
N ASP A 7 4.84 -5.93 20.00
CA ASP A 7 3.58 -5.34 20.44
C ASP A 7 3.77 -3.82 20.55
N TYR A 8 3.02 -3.04 19.77
CA TYR A 8 3.10 -1.58 19.76
C TYR A 8 2.84 -0.95 21.14
N THR A 9 2.06 -1.62 21.99
CA THR A 9 1.68 -1.12 23.32
C THR A 9 2.72 -1.40 24.40
N ALA A 10 3.73 -2.22 24.11
CA ALA A 10 4.77 -2.56 25.07
C ALA A 10 5.66 -1.34 25.39
N PRO A 11 6.05 -1.13 26.67
CA PRO A 11 6.92 -0.01 27.06
C PRO A 11 8.27 0.03 26.33
N ASP A 12 8.77 -1.13 25.87
CA ASP A 12 10.04 -1.28 25.16
C ASP A 12 9.89 -1.41 23.63
N ALA A 13 8.67 -1.21 23.11
CA ALA A 13 8.37 -1.37 21.68
C ALA A 13 9.28 -0.53 20.77
N PRO A 14 9.55 0.77 21.03
CA PRO A 14 10.42 1.56 20.15
C PRO A 14 11.84 1.01 20.06
N LYS A 15 12.39 0.54 21.19
CA LYS A 15 13.74 -0.04 21.23
C LYS A 15 13.79 -1.34 20.44
N ARG A 16 12.87 -2.27 20.69
CA ARG A 16 12.82 -3.56 20.00
C ARG A 16 12.58 -3.41 18.49
N PHE A 17 11.69 -2.49 18.12
CA PHE A 17 11.39 -2.16 16.73
C PHE A 17 12.63 -1.63 16.00
N THR A 18 13.29 -0.61 16.55
CA THR A 18 14.50 0.00 15.94
C THR A 18 15.70 -0.96 15.92
N ASP A 19 15.86 -1.79 16.95
CA ASP A 19 16.89 -2.84 16.97
C ASP A 19 16.67 -3.86 15.83
N SER A 20 15.42 -4.27 15.56
CA SER A 20 15.08 -5.18 14.45
C SER A 20 15.33 -4.52 13.09
N LEU A 21 14.91 -3.26 12.91
CA LEU A 21 15.19 -2.51 11.68
C LEU A 21 16.69 -2.39 11.41
N ARG A 22 17.50 -2.04 12.42
CA ARG A 22 18.95 -1.89 12.27
C ARG A 22 19.64 -3.19 11.88
N THR A 23 19.20 -4.30 12.44
CA THR A 23 19.88 -5.60 12.30
C THR A 23 19.36 -6.41 11.12
N THR A 24 18.13 -6.16 10.69
CA THR A 24 17.47 -6.97 9.65
C THR A 24 16.90 -6.16 8.48
N GLY A 25 16.79 -4.84 8.61
CA GLY A 25 16.04 -4.00 7.65
C GLY A 25 14.51 -4.06 7.82
N PHE A 26 13.99 -4.91 8.71
CA PHE A 26 12.56 -5.13 8.90
C PHE A 26 12.16 -5.21 10.38
N ALA A 27 10.88 -4.99 10.66
CA ALA A 27 10.24 -5.21 11.95
C ALA A 27 8.75 -5.44 11.72
N VAL A 28 8.10 -6.24 12.56
CA VAL A 28 6.65 -6.47 12.51
C VAL A 28 6.02 -5.82 13.75
N LEU A 29 5.00 -4.98 13.55
CA LEU A 29 4.21 -4.39 14.63
C LEU A 29 2.84 -5.07 14.73
N THR A 30 2.45 -5.41 15.94
CA THR A 30 1.11 -5.91 16.32
C THR A 30 0.47 -4.91 17.28
N ASN A 31 -0.86 -4.95 17.43
CA ASN A 31 -1.62 -4.03 18.28
C ASN A 31 -1.37 -2.54 17.96
N HIS A 32 -1.11 -2.22 16.69
CA HIS A 32 -0.95 -0.85 16.20
C HIS A 32 -2.27 -0.07 16.28
N PRO A 33 -2.25 1.27 16.33
CA PRO A 33 -3.45 2.07 16.55
C PRO A 33 -4.36 2.22 15.32
N ILE A 34 -3.90 1.81 14.13
CA ILE A 34 -4.73 1.84 12.92
C ILE A 34 -5.89 0.84 13.08
N GLN A 35 -7.12 1.35 13.03
CA GLN A 35 -8.34 0.55 13.13
C GLN A 35 -8.42 -0.47 11.99
N TYR A 36 -8.56 -1.74 12.32
CA TYR A 36 -8.51 -2.81 11.34
C TYR A 36 -9.71 -2.77 10.37
N GLU A 37 -10.84 -2.27 10.82
CA GLU A 37 -12.05 -2.09 10.01
C GLU A 37 -11.80 -1.17 8.82
N VAL A 38 -10.97 -0.13 8.99
CA VAL A 38 -10.60 0.80 7.90
C VAL A 38 -9.72 0.08 6.87
N VAL A 39 -8.80 -0.78 7.32
CA VAL A 39 -7.95 -1.60 6.44
C VAL A 39 -8.77 -2.62 5.66
N GLN A 40 -9.73 -3.30 6.30
CA GLN A 40 -10.61 -4.25 5.63
C GLN A 40 -11.50 -3.56 4.59
N LYS A 41 -12.05 -2.39 4.94
CA LYS A 41 -12.83 -1.57 4.01
C LYS A 41 -12.01 -1.16 2.78
N LEU A 42 -10.79 -0.67 3.01
CA LEU A 42 -9.84 -0.35 1.94
C LEU A 42 -9.62 -1.57 1.01
N GLN A 43 -9.28 -2.73 1.58
CA GLN A 43 -9.02 -3.93 0.79
C GLN A 43 -10.22 -4.35 -0.06
N GLN A 44 -11.43 -4.31 0.51
CA GLN A 44 -12.64 -4.69 -0.21
C GLN A 44 -12.96 -3.72 -1.35
N GLU A 45 -12.96 -2.41 -1.08
CA GLU A 45 -13.28 -1.38 -2.07
C GLU A 45 -12.28 -1.40 -3.24
N TRP A 46 -10.99 -1.53 -2.94
CA TRP A 46 -9.95 -1.60 -3.98
C TRP A 46 -9.97 -2.92 -4.76
N LEU A 47 -10.28 -4.05 -4.12
CA LEU A 47 -10.48 -5.32 -4.82
C LEU A 47 -11.63 -5.22 -5.84
N ASP A 48 -12.74 -4.61 -5.45
CA ASP A 48 -13.88 -4.40 -6.34
C ASP A 48 -13.56 -3.41 -7.47
N PHE A 49 -12.74 -2.40 -7.20
CA PHE A 49 -12.21 -1.50 -8.22
C PHE A 49 -11.38 -2.23 -9.28
N PHE A 50 -10.38 -3.02 -8.87
CA PHE A 50 -9.51 -3.77 -9.80
C PHE A 50 -10.26 -4.85 -10.60
N ARG A 51 -11.37 -5.35 -10.07
CA ARG A 51 -12.28 -6.28 -10.77
C ARG A 51 -13.24 -5.60 -11.76
N SER A 52 -13.27 -4.27 -11.80
CA SER A 52 -14.18 -3.50 -12.65
C SER A 52 -13.45 -2.81 -13.79
N GLU A 53 -14.15 -2.58 -14.89
CA GLU A 53 -13.62 -1.80 -16.03
C GLU A 53 -13.44 -0.31 -15.70
N ARG A 54 -13.99 0.19 -14.58
CA ARG A 54 -13.83 1.58 -14.14
C ARG A 54 -12.36 1.98 -13.95
N LYS A 55 -11.48 1.02 -13.69
CA LYS A 55 -10.05 1.27 -13.49
C LYS A 55 -9.37 1.95 -14.69
N TRP A 56 -9.87 1.70 -15.90
CA TRP A 56 -9.36 2.29 -17.13
C TRP A 56 -9.63 3.80 -17.24
N ASP A 57 -10.61 4.33 -16.50
CA ASP A 57 -10.88 5.78 -16.44
C ASP A 57 -9.80 6.55 -15.65
N TYR A 58 -8.84 5.84 -15.04
CA TYR A 58 -7.83 6.40 -14.15
C TYR A 58 -6.40 6.12 -14.60
N LEU A 59 -6.16 5.88 -15.89
CA LEU A 59 -4.80 5.78 -16.43
C LEU A 59 -3.99 7.07 -16.13
N PRO A 60 -2.68 6.96 -15.86
CA PRO A 60 -1.82 8.13 -15.68
C PRO A 60 -1.76 9.00 -16.93
N GLY A 61 -1.46 10.28 -16.73
CA GLY A 61 -0.93 11.10 -17.81
C GLY A 61 0.56 10.79 -18.05
N GLU A 62 1.11 11.29 -19.16
CA GLU A 62 2.48 10.99 -19.59
C GLU A 62 3.56 11.40 -18.56
N THR A 63 3.25 12.35 -17.70
CA THR A 63 4.23 12.92 -16.74
C THR A 63 3.85 12.69 -15.29
N GLU A 64 2.63 12.20 -15.04
CA GLU A 64 2.08 12.11 -13.71
C GLU A 64 2.24 10.71 -13.12
N GLN A 65 2.55 10.67 -11.83
CA GLN A 65 2.86 9.43 -11.12
C GLN A 65 1.64 8.81 -10.43
N ASP A 66 0.48 9.46 -10.44
CA ASP A 66 -0.77 8.98 -9.89
C ASP A 66 -1.53 8.05 -10.86
N GLY A 67 -2.57 7.37 -10.37
CA GLY A 67 -3.49 6.60 -11.21
C GLY A 67 -3.17 5.12 -11.35
N TYR A 68 -3.99 4.44 -12.15
CA TYR A 68 -3.97 3.00 -12.40
C TYR A 68 -2.86 2.60 -13.38
N ARG A 69 -2.08 1.58 -13.03
CA ARG A 69 -1.05 0.97 -13.88
C ARG A 69 -1.48 -0.44 -14.28
N PRO A 70 -1.80 -0.65 -15.57
CA PRO A 70 -2.28 -1.93 -16.06
C PRO A 70 -1.13 -2.94 -16.19
N LEU A 71 -1.49 -4.22 -16.22
CA LEU A 71 -0.53 -5.33 -16.36
C LEU A 71 0.21 -5.27 -17.70
N GLU A 72 -0.46 -4.79 -18.75
CA GLU A 72 0.05 -4.65 -20.11
C GLU A 72 1.23 -3.67 -20.19
N GLU A 73 1.27 -2.69 -19.29
CA GLU A 73 2.34 -1.69 -19.18
C GLU A 73 3.39 -2.08 -18.13
N ALA A 74 3.31 -3.29 -17.56
CA ALA A 74 4.23 -3.73 -16.52
C ALA A 74 5.68 -3.77 -17.04
N GLU A 75 6.56 -3.04 -16.35
CA GLU A 75 7.99 -3.03 -16.64
C GLU A 75 8.60 -4.42 -16.44
N THR A 76 9.59 -4.76 -17.27
CA THR A 76 10.42 -5.95 -17.03
C THR A 76 11.51 -5.56 -16.04
N ALA A 77 11.50 -6.17 -14.84
CA ALA A 77 12.52 -5.93 -13.83
C ALA A 77 13.94 -6.22 -14.38
N VAL A 78 14.94 -5.47 -13.92
CA VAL A 78 16.33 -5.61 -14.39
C VAL A 78 16.81 -7.06 -14.20
N GLY A 79 17.14 -7.73 -15.31
CA GLY A 79 17.59 -9.12 -15.31
C GLY A 79 16.48 -10.18 -15.35
N ALA A 80 15.21 -9.78 -15.33
CA ALA A 80 14.07 -10.68 -15.54
C ALA A 80 13.78 -10.87 -17.04
N LYS A 81 13.27 -12.06 -17.40
CA LYS A 81 12.83 -12.37 -18.78
C LYS A 81 11.33 -12.13 -19.00
N LEU A 82 10.58 -11.97 -17.92
CA LEU A 82 9.13 -11.86 -17.91
C LEU A 82 8.73 -10.52 -17.30
N GLN A 83 7.65 -9.94 -17.83
CA GLN A 83 7.01 -8.77 -17.25
C GLN A 83 6.48 -9.10 -15.85
N ASP A 84 6.36 -8.07 -15.02
CA ASP A 84 5.76 -8.23 -13.70
C ASP A 84 4.28 -8.64 -13.81
N ILE A 85 3.81 -9.47 -12.87
CA ILE A 85 2.47 -10.03 -12.86
C ILE A 85 1.51 -9.26 -11.95
N LYS A 86 1.67 -7.93 -11.92
CA LYS A 86 0.90 -7.04 -11.03
C LYS A 86 0.35 -5.84 -11.78
N GLU A 87 -0.90 -5.51 -11.48
CA GLU A 87 -1.49 -4.20 -11.69
C GLU A 87 -1.49 -3.44 -10.35
N TYR A 88 -1.47 -2.11 -10.38
CA TYR A 88 -1.48 -1.30 -9.16
C TYR A 88 -2.06 0.08 -9.39
N PHE A 89 -2.30 0.82 -8.32
CA PHE A 89 -2.76 2.20 -8.38
C PHE A 89 -1.92 3.07 -7.46
N HIS A 90 -1.44 4.21 -7.95
CA HIS A 90 -0.78 5.21 -7.14
C HIS A 90 -1.80 6.25 -6.66
N TRP A 91 -2.20 6.14 -5.40
CA TRP A 91 -3.11 7.09 -4.77
C TRP A 91 -2.29 8.16 -4.04
N TYR A 92 -2.57 9.42 -4.37
CA TYR A 92 -2.00 10.57 -3.67
C TYR A 92 -3.11 11.57 -3.32
N PRO A 93 -3.02 12.28 -2.18
CA PRO A 93 -3.97 13.34 -1.84
C PRO A 93 -4.15 14.43 -2.91
N TRP A 94 -3.14 14.64 -3.75
CA TRP A 94 -3.11 15.63 -4.82
C TRP A 94 -3.40 15.07 -6.23
N GLY A 95 -3.54 13.75 -6.37
CA GLY A 95 -3.63 13.06 -7.66
C GLY A 95 -5.07 12.71 -8.09
N ARG A 96 -5.19 11.91 -9.16
CA ARG A 96 -6.42 11.25 -9.59
C ARG A 96 -6.90 10.28 -8.51
N GLN A 97 -8.19 10.37 -8.21
CA GLN A 97 -8.80 9.67 -7.09
C GLN A 97 -10.15 9.10 -7.50
N PRO A 98 -10.33 7.76 -7.46
CA PRO A 98 -11.64 7.18 -7.71
C PRO A 98 -12.56 7.44 -6.51
N THR A 99 -13.78 7.91 -6.78
CA THR A 99 -14.65 8.51 -5.76
C THR A 99 -15.06 7.54 -4.65
N ALA A 100 -15.31 6.27 -4.99
CA ALA A 100 -15.80 5.29 -4.03
C ALA A 100 -14.68 4.80 -3.09
N GLU A 101 -13.49 4.57 -3.63
CA GLU A 101 -12.36 3.95 -2.93
C GLU A 101 -11.47 4.97 -2.20
N SER A 102 -11.55 6.26 -2.57
CA SER A 102 -10.66 7.28 -2.01
C SER A 102 -10.97 7.67 -0.56
N ILE A 103 -12.18 7.39 -0.06
CA ILE A 103 -12.53 7.68 1.35
C ILE A 103 -11.73 6.77 2.29
N SER A 104 -11.70 5.46 2.02
CA SER A 104 -10.92 4.52 2.83
C SER A 104 -9.42 4.70 2.63
N ALA A 105 -8.97 5.01 1.41
CA ALA A 105 -7.56 5.33 1.12
C ALA A 105 -7.08 6.56 1.91
N ALA A 106 -7.87 7.63 1.92
CA ALA A 106 -7.56 8.83 2.70
C ALA A 106 -7.54 8.55 4.21
N ALA A 107 -8.47 7.74 4.72
CA ALA A 107 -8.52 7.38 6.14
C ALA A 107 -7.27 6.58 6.56
N VAL A 108 -6.84 5.61 5.77
CA VAL A 108 -5.59 4.86 6.04
C VAL A 108 -4.37 5.76 5.93
N TYR A 109 -4.31 6.61 4.91
CA TYR A 109 -3.20 7.56 4.75
C TYR A 109 -3.08 8.49 5.97
N GLN A 110 -4.18 9.04 6.47
CA GLN A 110 -4.21 9.91 7.64
C GLN A 110 -3.90 9.17 8.94
N ALA A 111 -4.30 7.91 9.08
CA ALA A 111 -4.02 7.12 10.28
C ALA A 111 -2.53 6.79 10.48
N GLY A 112 -1.71 6.97 9.43
CA GLY A 112 -0.26 6.80 9.49
C GLY A 112 0.51 8.03 9.99
N TRP A 113 -0.16 9.17 10.19
CA TRP A 113 0.41 10.43 10.71
C TRP A 113 -0.08 10.69 12.14
#